data_AF-A0A7Y5QJG0-F1
#
_entry.id   AF-A0A7Y5QJG0-F1
#
_cell.length_a   1.000
_cell.length_b   1.000
_cell.length_c   1.000
_cell.angle_alpha   90.00
_cell.angle_beta   90.00
_cell.angle_gamma   90.00
#
_symmetry.space_group_name_H-M   'P 1'
#
loop_
_entity.id
_entity.type
_entity.pdbx_description
1 polymer ?
#
loop_
_entity_poly.entity_id
_entity_poly.type
_entity_poly.pdbx_seq_one_letter_code
_entity_poly.pdbx_strand_id
1 'polypeptide(L)'
;MRDARWKLLATAVVLAALQTTRAAAQVRDSAQAAPPFDQAAALAELRKFIAGREEMPAVEVFNNVQQYRNATAGRFLRIMEFGFTVALGVDCTHCHRPGAWDSDEKPTKQIAREMSVMMAAINNEHLRRIPNLRSTNPQVNCTTCHRGQRRPALELPPTIRPPG
;
A
#
# COMPACT_ATOMS: atom_id res chain seq x y z
N MET A 1 80.06 -26.52 34.71
CA MET A 1 80.80 -26.27 33.45
C MET A 1 79.78 -26.50 32.33
N ARG A 2 79.22 -25.42 31.76
CA ARG A 2 79.71 -24.69 30.57
C ARG A 2 79.32 -25.46 29.29
N ASP A 3 78.65 -24.98 28.24
CA ASP A 3 78.24 -23.67 27.73
C ASP A 3 77.20 -23.98 26.61
N ALA A 4 76.03 -23.34 26.54
CA ALA A 4 75.76 -22.05 25.89
C ALA A 4 75.69 -22.09 24.33
N ARG A 5 74.47 -21.78 23.83
CA ARG A 5 74.17 -20.87 22.68
C ARG A 5 74.52 -21.44 21.28
N TRP A 6 73.77 -21.22 20.20
CA TRP A 6 73.04 -20.05 19.73
C TRP A 6 72.25 -20.50 18.48
N LYS A 7 70.98 -20.11 18.34
CA LYS A 7 70.33 -19.61 17.11
C LYS A 7 68.81 -19.49 17.31
N LEU A 8 68.37 -18.25 17.57
CA LEU A 8 67.44 -17.48 16.72
C LEU A 8 65.99 -17.96 16.88
N LEU A 9 65.21 -17.35 17.79
CA LEU A 9 64.39 -16.18 17.52
C LEU A 9 63.54 -16.31 16.25
N ALA A 10 62.24 -16.49 16.47
CA ALA A 10 61.11 -15.85 15.79
C ALA A 10 60.05 -16.88 15.44
N THR A 11 58.95 -16.87 16.20
CA THR A 11 57.62 -16.56 15.66
C THR A 11 56.66 -16.57 16.83
N ALA A 12 56.29 -15.36 17.22
CA ALA A 12 55.27 -15.06 18.20
C ALA A 12 53.91 -15.55 17.71
N VAL A 13 53.14 -16.12 18.66
CA VAL A 13 51.74 -15.77 18.92
C VAL A 13 50.82 -15.76 17.70
N VAL A 14 50.22 -16.91 17.36
CA VAL A 14 48.94 -16.96 16.65
C VAL A 14 48.11 -18.14 17.18
N LEU A 15 47.53 -18.02 18.37
CA LEU A 15 46.55 -18.99 18.87
C LEU A 15 45.63 -18.34 19.92
N ALA A 16 44.95 -17.25 19.55
CA ALA A 16 43.94 -16.62 20.40
C ALA A 16 42.85 -15.88 19.60
N ALA A 17 42.36 -16.44 18.48
CA ALA A 17 41.36 -15.75 17.64
C ALA A 17 40.23 -16.64 17.10
N LEU A 18 39.88 -17.75 17.76
CA LEU A 18 38.84 -18.67 17.27
C LEU A 18 37.59 -18.80 18.16
N GLN A 19 37.34 -17.89 19.11
CA GLN A 19 36.16 -17.97 20.00
C GLN A 19 35.16 -16.81 19.90
N THR A 20 35.31 -15.84 18.99
CA THR A 20 34.46 -14.64 18.95
C THR A 20 33.31 -14.67 17.92
N THR A 21 33.12 -15.74 17.14
CA THR A 21 32.14 -15.72 16.03
C THR A 21 30.73 -16.23 16.37
N ARG A 22 30.47 -16.75 17.58
CA ARG A 22 29.11 -17.23 17.94
C ARG A 22 28.14 -16.15 18.44
N ALA A 23 28.62 -14.99 18.89
CA ALA A 23 27.74 -13.95 19.45
C ALA A 23 27.01 -13.11 18.40
N ALA A 24 27.56 -12.97 17.19
CA ALA A 24 26.97 -12.13 16.13
C ALA A 24 25.80 -12.79 15.37
N ALA A 25 25.66 -14.12 15.48
CA ALA A 25 24.61 -14.87 14.77
C ALA A 25 23.25 -14.85 15.49
N GLN A 26 23.22 -14.62 16.81
CA GLN A 26 21.97 -14.63 17.60
C GLN A 26 21.24 -13.28 17.64
N VAL A 27 21.83 -12.18 17.19
CA VAL A 27 21.20 -10.84 17.24
C VAL A 27 20.30 -10.56 16.02
N ARG A 28 20.24 -11.47 15.05
CA ARG A 28 19.44 -11.28 13.82
C ARG A 28 18.02 -11.86 13.88
N ASP A 29 17.61 -12.47 14.99
CA ASP A 29 16.37 -13.26 15.05
C ASP A 29 15.32 -12.74 16.04
N SER A 30 15.41 -11.49 16.47
CA SER A 30 14.46 -10.93 17.46
C SER A 30 14.02 -9.50 17.12
N ALA A 31 13.65 -9.30 15.87
CA ALA A 31 12.63 -8.31 15.53
C ALA A 31 11.38 -9.09 15.13
N GLN A 32 10.55 -9.48 16.11
CA GLN A 32 9.19 -9.93 15.81
C GLN A 32 8.54 -8.83 14.98
N ALA A 33 8.30 -9.10 13.68
CA ALA A 33 7.48 -8.22 12.86
C ALA A 33 6.13 -8.10 13.56
N ALA A 34 5.63 -6.87 13.70
CA ALA A 34 4.27 -6.66 14.19
C ALA A 34 3.30 -7.54 13.37
N PRO A 35 2.25 -8.11 14.01
CA PRO A 35 1.30 -8.94 13.29
C PRO A 35 0.74 -8.16 12.09
N PRO A 36 0.48 -8.85 10.96
CA PRO A 36 -0.04 -8.22 9.77
C PRO A 36 -1.36 -7.50 10.10
N PHE A 37 -1.60 -6.36 9.44
CA PHE A 37 -2.80 -5.57 9.64
C PHE A 37 -4.07 -6.39 9.35
N ASP A 38 -4.98 -6.44 10.33
CA ASP A 38 -6.29 -7.06 10.16
C ASP A 38 -7.31 -6.06 9.58
N GLN A 39 -7.44 -6.08 8.26
CA GLN A 39 -8.39 -5.24 7.54
C GLN A 39 -9.85 -5.59 7.86
N ALA A 40 -10.16 -6.86 8.11
CA ALA A 40 -11.53 -7.29 8.38
C ALA A 40 -12.02 -6.75 9.73
N ALA A 41 -11.16 -6.82 10.76
CA ALA A 41 -11.44 -6.22 12.06
C ALA A 41 -11.58 -4.69 11.95
N ALA A 42 -10.69 -4.02 11.22
CA ALA A 42 -10.77 -2.57 11.03
C ALA A 42 -12.09 -2.14 10.34
N LEU A 43 -12.54 -2.90 9.33
CA LEU A 43 -13.83 -2.66 8.66
C LEU A 43 -15.01 -2.92 9.60
N ALA A 44 -14.94 -3.96 10.44
CA ALA A 44 -15.99 -4.22 11.43
C ALA A 44 -16.14 -3.06 12.42
N GLU A 45 -15.02 -2.50 12.91
CA GLU A 45 -15.03 -1.33 13.79
C GLU A 45 -15.55 -0.07 13.08
N LEU A 46 -15.15 0.17 11.83
CA LEU A 46 -15.69 1.29 11.04
C LEU A 46 -17.20 1.15 10.78
N ARG A 47 -17.70 -0.07 10.57
CA ARG A 47 -19.14 -0.34 10.42
C ARG A 47 -19.90 -0.08 11.72
N LYS A 48 -19.35 -0.49 12.87
CA LYS A 48 -19.92 -0.13 14.19
C LYS A 48 -19.93 1.38 14.40
N PHE A 49 -18.87 2.07 14.00
CA PHE A 49 -18.79 3.54 14.10
C PHE A 49 -19.87 4.25 13.29
N ILE A 50 -20.26 3.75 12.11
CA ILE A 50 -21.31 4.37 11.30
C ILE A 50 -22.72 3.82 11.56
N ALA A 51 -22.87 2.89 12.51
CA ALA A 51 -24.16 2.23 12.77
C ALA A 51 -25.26 3.26 13.08
N GLY A 52 -26.37 3.19 12.33
CA GLY A 52 -27.50 4.13 12.44
C GLY A 52 -27.29 5.48 11.74
N ARG A 53 -26.13 5.68 11.09
CA ARG A 53 -25.77 6.89 10.32
C ARG A 53 -25.34 6.57 8.89
N GLU A 54 -25.61 5.36 8.40
CA GLU A 54 -25.12 4.87 7.12
C GLU A 54 -25.63 5.69 5.93
N GLU A 55 -26.85 6.22 6.05
CA GLU A 55 -27.50 7.04 5.02
C GLU A 55 -27.22 8.54 5.16
N MET A 56 -26.60 8.98 6.25
CA MET A 56 -26.18 10.37 6.40
C MET A 56 -25.06 10.70 5.40
N PRO A 57 -24.94 11.96 4.94
CA PRO A 57 -23.82 12.39 4.11
C PRO A 57 -22.48 12.05 4.76
N ALA A 58 -21.55 11.48 3.99
CA ALA A 58 -20.24 11.06 4.51
C ALA A 58 -19.45 12.21 5.14
N VAL A 59 -19.64 13.43 4.63
CA VAL A 59 -19.02 14.66 5.16
C VAL A 59 -19.51 15.05 6.55
N GLU A 60 -20.65 14.52 7.01
CA GLU A 60 -21.18 14.75 8.35
C GLU A 60 -20.71 13.68 9.34
N VAL A 61 -20.35 12.49 8.85
CA VAL A 61 -19.98 11.33 9.68
C VAL A 61 -18.46 11.17 9.79
N PHE A 62 -17.71 11.50 8.74
CA PHE A 62 -16.27 11.34 8.67
C PHE A 62 -15.55 12.68 8.51
N ASN A 63 -14.36 12.76 9.09
CA ASN A 63 -13.48 13.93 8.93
C ASN A 63 -12.68 13.86 7.62
N ASN A 64 -12.35 15.03 7.08
CA ASN A 64 -11.44 15.20 5.94
C ASN A 64 -11.87 14.47 4.64
N VAL A 65 -13.18 14.38 4.41
CA VAL A 65 -13.76 13.92 3.13
C VAL A 65 -13.72 15.07 2.12
N GLN A 66 -12.82 14.97 1.13
CA GLN A 66 -12.68 16.00 0.09
C GLN A 66 -13.28 15.55 -1.26
N GLN A 67 -13.26 14.25 -1.54
CA GLN A 67 -13.83 13.60 -2.74
C GLN A 67 -14.98 12.69 -2.30
N TYR A 68 -15.91 12.39 -3.21
CA TYR A 68 -17.12 11.63 -2.91
C TYR A 68 -18.01 12.28 -1.83
N ARG A 69 -18.01 13.61 -1.74
CA ARG A 69 -18.75 14.40 -0.74
C ARG A 69 -20.25 14.14 -0.71
N ASN A 70 -20.82 13.74 -1.86
CA ASN A 70 -22.25 13.45 -2.00
C ASN A 70 -22.60 11.98 -1.68
N ALA A 71 -21.62 11.14 -1.33
CA ALA A 71 -21.89 9.77 -0.93
C ALA A 71 -22.43 9.73 0.51
N THR A 72 -23.30 8.76 0.79
CA THR A 72 -23.67 8.42 2.17
C THR A 72 -22.50 7.76 2.90
N ALA A 73 -22.49 7.78 4.23
CA ALA A 73 -21.40 7.21 5.03
C ALA A 73 -21.16 5.72 4.72
N GLY A 74 -22.23 4.94 4.57
CA GLY A 74 -22.16 3.53 4.20
C GLY A 74 -21.62 3.34 2.77
N ARG A 75 -22.04 4.18 1.82
CA ARG A 75 -21.50 4.16 0.45
C ARG A 75 -20.02 4.55 0.41
N PHE A 76 -19.62 5.55 1.18
CA PHE A 76 -18.25 6.01 1.26
C PHE A 76 -17.33 4.91 1.78
N LEU A 77 -17.72 4.21 2.85
CA LEU A 77 -16.96 3.07 3.36
C LEU A 77 -16.84 1.94 2.31
N ARG A 78 -17.92 1.63 1.56
CA ARG A 78 -17.86 0.66 0.45
C ARG A 78 -16.93 1.09 -0.68
N ILE A 79 -16.87 2.39 -1.00
CA ILE A 79 -15.92 2.91 -1.99
C ILE A 79 -14.48 2.64 -1.54
N MET A 80 -14.18 2.81 -0.25
CA MET A 80 -12.85 2.46 0.29
C MET A 80 -12.60 0.95 0.26
N GLU A 81 -13.55 0.15 0.72
CA GLU A 81 -13.43 -1.31 0.87
C GLU A 81 -13.37 -2.07 -0.45
N PHE A 82 -14.05 -1.61 -1.50
CA PHE A 82 -14.15 -2.33 -2.77
C PHE A 82 -13.68 -1.50 -3.97
N GLY A 83 -13.86 -0.18 -3.93
CA GLY A 83 -13.45 0.69 -5.02
C GLY A 83 -11.93 0.84 -5.08
N PHE A 84 -11.31 1.20 -3.95
CA PHE A 84 -9.87 1.45 -3.90
C PHE A 84 -9.03 0.18 -3.71
N THR A 85 -9.27 -0.58 -2.64
CA THR A 85 -8.46 -1.77 -2.28
C THR A 85 -8.39 -2.79 -3.42
N VAL A 86 -9.54 -3.17 -4.00
CA VAL A 86 -9.63 -4.19 -5.06
C VAL A 86 -9.04 -3.65 -6.36
N ALA A 87 -9.36 -2.42 -6.74
CA ALA A 87 -8.86 -1.87 -7.99
C ALA A 87 -7.34 -1.68 -7.99
N LEU A 88 -6.76 -1.32 -6.84
CA LEU A 88 -5.32 -1.07 -6.70
C LEU A 88 -4.53 -2.30 -6.20
N GLY A 89 -5.21 -3.37 -5.75
CA GLY A 89 -4.56 -4.55 -5.17
C GLY A 89 -3.81 -4.24 -3.87
N VAL A 90 -4.41 -3.43 -3.00
CA VAL A 90 -3.81 -2.97 -1.74
C VAL A 90 -4.76 -3.10 -0.56
N ASP A 91 -4.20 -3.06 0.65
CA ASP A 91 -4.97 -2.91 1.87
C ASP A 91 -5.16 -1.43 2.27
N CYS A 92 -5.98 -1.18 3.30
CA CYS A 92 -6.27 0.15 3.81
C CYS A 92 -5.00 0.89 4.28
N THR A 93 -3.99 0.18 4.78
CA THR A 93 -2.77 0.80 5.28
C THR A 93 -1.91 1.39 4.18
N HIS A 94 -2.14 1.02 2.92
CA HIS A 94 -1.43 1.64 1.80
C HIS A 94 -1.64 3.17 1.77
N CYS A 95 -2.87 3.62 2.04
CA CYS A 95 -3.24 5.04 2.02
C CYS A 95 -3.50 5.61 3.41
N HIS A 96 -3.93 4.80 4.37
CA HIS A 96 -4.32 5.29 5.70
C HIS A 96 -3.35 4.88 6.81
N ARG A 97 -3.41 5.62 7.91
CA ARG A 97 -2.88 5.20 9.20
C ARG A 97 -4.03 4.62 10.03
N PRO A 98 -3.99 3.34 10.43
CA PRO A 98 -5.00 2.77 11.31
C PRO A 98 -5.15 3.60 12.60
N GLY A 99 -6.40 3.86 13.00
CA GLY A 99 -6.72 4.72 14.15
C GLY A 99 -6.70 6.23 13.86
N ALA A 100 -6.22 6.66 12.69
CA ALA A 100 -6.35 8.05 12.21
C ALA A 100 -6.64 8.08 10.72
N TRP A 101 -7.85 7.62 10.39
CA TRP A 101 -8.32 7.44 9.03
C TRP A 101 -8.39 8.75 8.22
N ASP A 102 -8.54 9.88 8.90
CA ASP A 102 -8.59 11.23 8.36
C ASP A 102 -7.21 11.85 8.10
N SER A 103 -6.13 11.28 8.64
CA SER A 103 -4.76 11.77 8.44
C SER A 103 -4.34 11.78 6.96
N ASP A 104 -3.67 12.84 6.52
CA ASP A 104 -3.05 12.97 5.19
C ASP A 104 -1.52 12.76 5.22
N GLU A 105 -0.99 12.17 6.30
CA GLU A 105 0.44 11.87 6.48
C GLU A 105 1.03 11.01 5.34
N LYS A 106 0.23 10.13 4.75
CA LYS A 106 0.69 9.25 3.65
C LYS A 106 0.46 9.92 2.28
N PRO A 107 1.52 10.13 1.47
CA PRO A 107 1.39 10.76 0.16
C PRO A 107 0.53 9.95 -0.82
N THR A 108 0.45 8.63 -0.63
CA THR A 108 -0.42 7.73 -1.41
C THR A 108 -1.90 8.10 -1.31
N LYS A 109 -2.36 8.63 -0.17
CA LYS A 109 -3.73 9.13 -0.03
C LYS A 109 -3.96 10.36 -0.90
N GLN A 110 -3.02 11.31 -0.90
CA GLN A 110 -3.09 12.51 -1.72
C GLN A 110 -3.13 12.17 -3.22
N ILE A 111 -2.25 11.24 -3.66
CA ILE A 111 -2.26 10.73 -5.04
C ILE A 111 -3.63 10.11 -5.38
N ALA A 112 -4.22 9.32 -4.48
CA ALA A 112 -5.54 8.72 -4.72
C ALA A 112 -6.66 9.77 -4.84
N ARG A 113 -6.57 10.88 -4.11
CA ARG A 113 -7.50 12.02 -4.23
C ARG A 113 -7.37 12.67 -5.61
N GLU A 114 -6.15 12.95 -6.05
CA GLU A 114 -5.86 13.54 -7.37
C GLU A 114 -6.32 12.63 -8.51
N MET A 115 -6.08 11.32 -8.40
CA MET A 115 -6.59 10.33 -9.35
C MET A 115 -8.12 10.28 -9.39
N SER A 116 -8.80 10.48 -8.26
CA SER A 116 -10.26 10.57 -8.22
C SER A 116 -10.79 11.81 -8.96
N VAL A 117 -10.07 12.94 -8.88
CA VAL A 117 -10.38 14.16 -9.67
C VAL A 117 -10.21 13.89 -11.16
N MET A 118 -9.09 13.28 -11.56
CA MET A 118 -8.84 12.90 -12.97
C MET A 118 -9.93 11.97 -13.50
N MET A 119 -10.29 10.92 -12.74
CA MET A 119 -11.35 9.98 -13.12
C MET A 119 -12.70 10.70 -13.31
N ALA A 120 -13.03 11.64 -12.42
CA ALA A 120 -14.25 12.43 -12.55
C ALA A 120 -14.24 13.30 -13.82
N ALA A 121 -13.11 13.93 -14.17
CA ALA A 121 -12.97 14.69 -15.41
C ALA A 121 -13.11 13.79 -16.65
N ILE A 122 -12.52 12.58 -16.64
CA ILE A 122 -12.68 11.61 -17.74
C ILE A 122 -14.15 11.30 -17.95
N ASN A 123 -14.87 10.91 -16.88
CA ASN A 123 -16.26 10.49 -16.96
C ASN A 123 -17.23 11.63 -17.31
N ASN A 124 -17.03 12.79 -16.70
CA ASN A 124 -18.01 13.89 -16.80
C ASN A 124 -17.72 14.84 -17.94
N GLU A 125 -16.51 14.83 -18.49
CA GLU A 125 -16.11 15.79 -19.51
C GLU A 125 -15.59 15.10 -20.77
N HIS A 126 -14.58 14.24 -20.65
CA HIS A 126 -13.90 13.71 -21.84
C HIS A 126 -14.75 12.68 -22.57
N LEU A 127 -15.29 11.68 -21.88
CA LEU A 127 -16.09 10.61 -22.52
C LEU A 127 -17.36 11.16 -23.19
N ARG A 128 -17.98 12.18 -22.59
CA ARG A 128 -19.18 12.85 -23.13
C ARG A 128 -18.91 13.59 -24.44
N ARG A 129 -17.67 14.02 -24.66
CA ARG A 129 -17.25 14.74 -25.87
C ARG A 129 -16.86 13.83 -27.03
N ILE A 130 -16.97 12.51 -26.90
CA ILE A 130 -16.64 11.55 -27.97
C ILE A 130 -17.93 11.18 -28.72
N PRO A 131 -18.24 11.81 -29.88
CA PRO A 131 -19.54 11.69 -30.52
C PRO A 131 -19.87 10.27 -31.00
N ASN A 132 -18.84 9.49 -31.34
CA ASN A 132 -18.99 8.13 -31.85
C ASN A 132 -18.80 7.06 -30.77
N LEU A 133 -18.67 7.45 -29.49
CA LEU A 133 -18.58 6.49 -28.39
C LEU A 133 -19.95 5.86 -28.16
N ARG A 134 -20.16 4.69 -28.77
CA ARG A 134 -21.40 3.91 -28.66
C ARG A 134 -21.53 3.29 -27.27
N SER A 135 -21.99 4.07 -26.30
CA SER A 135 -22.37 3.61 -24.97
C SER A 135 -23.49 4.49 -24.42
N THR A 136 -24.49 3.87 -23.79
CA THR A 136 -25.55 4.60 -23.08
C THR A 136 -25.04 5.23 -21.78
N ASN A 137 -23.88 4.80 -21.28
CA ASN A 137 -23.28 5.30 -20.05
C ASN A 137 -21.76 5.04 -20.04
N PRO A 138 -20.96 5.78 -20.83
CA PRO A 138 -19.52 5.57 -20.86
C PRO A 138 -18.90 5.99 -19.52
N GLN A 139 -18.27 5.04 -18.84
CA GLN A 139 -17.58 5.29 -17.58
C GLN A 139 -16.27 4.49 -17.50
N VAL A 140 -15.26 5.12 -16.92
CA VAL A 140 -14.05 4.47 -16.42
C VAL A 140 -14.06 4.50 -14.89
N ASN A 141 -13.33 3.56 -14.30
CA ASN A 141 -13.03 3.56 -12.88
C ASN A 141 -11.56 3.17 -12.65
N CYS A 142 -11.14 3.10 -11.39
CA CYS A 142 -9.77 2.73 -11.03
C CYS A 142 -9.35 1.39 -11.67
N THR A 143 -10.27 0.42 -11.73
CA THR A 143 -10.01 -0.91 -12.30
C THR A 143 -9.74 -0.87 -13.79
N THR A 144 -10.29 0.10 -14.54
CA THR A 144 -10.03 0.27 -15.98
C THR A 144 -8.53 0.32 -16.27
N CYS A 145 -7.76 1.05 -15.45
CA CYS A 145 -6.32 1.20 -15.61
C CYS A 145 -5.51 0.28 -14.68
N HIS A 146 -5.85 0.22 -13.40
CA HIS A 146 -5.03 -0.46 -12.40
C HIS A 146 -5.17 -1.98 -12.43
N ARG A 147 -6.36 -2.52 -12.74
CA ARG A 147 -6.62 -3.96 -12.83
C ARG A 147 -6.07 -4.79 -11.64
N GLY A 148 -6.20 -4.28 -10.43
CA GLY A 148 -5.71 -4.95 -9.22
C GLY A 148 -4.21 -4.77 -8.97
N GLN A 149 -3.56 -3.80 -9.63
CA GLN A 149 -2.15 -3.49 -9.47
C GLN A 149 -1.96 -2.04 -9.04
N ARG A 150 -1.03 -1.81 -8.09
CA ARG A 150 -0.70 -0.46 -7.61
C ARG A 150 -0.27 0.48 -8.73
N ARG A 151 0.41 -0.05 -9.74
CA ARG A 151 0.84 0.68 -10.93
C ARG A 151 0.19 0.04 -12.15
N PRO A 152 -0.52 0.83 -12.98
CA PRO A 152 -1.03 0.34 -14.26
C PRO A 152 0.09 -0.21 -15.13
N ALA A 153 -0.17 -1.30 -15.84
CA ALA A 153 0.76 -1.83 -16.82
C ALA A 153 0.89 -0.86 -18.00
N LEU A 154 2.12 -0.66 -18.47
CA LEU A 154 2.40 0.14 -19.68
C LEU A 154 2.39 -0.73 -20.94
N GLU A 155 2.44 -2.06 -20.78
CA GLU A 155 2.45 -3.02 -21.86
C GLU A 155 1.36 -4.07 -21.64
N LEU A 156 0.78 -4.53 -22.74
CA LEU A 156 -0.11 -5.68 -22.74
C LEU A 156 0.70 -6.98 -22.63
N PRO A 157 0.14 -8.04 -22.04
CA PRO A 157 0.76 -9.36 -22.05
C PRO A 157 1.12 -9.79 -23.48
N PRO A 158 2.25 -10.49 -23.70
CA PRO A 158 2.68 -10.95 -25.02
C PRO A 158 1.61 -11.78 -25.73
N THR A 159 0.77 -12.49 -24.98
CA THR A 159 -0.34 -13.33 -25.50
C THR A 159 -1.44 -12.55 -26.21
N ILE A 160 -1.52 -11.22 -26.02
CA ILE A 160 -2.50 -10.34 -26.68
C ILE A 160 -1.90 -9.67 -27.92
N ARG A 161 -0.57 -9.63 -28.05
CA ARG A 161 0.08 -9.04 -29.22
C ARG A 161 -0.02 -10.04 -30.38
N PRO A 162 -0.70 -9.72 -31.50
CA PRO A 162 -0.68 -10.61 -32.66
C PRO A 162 0.78 -10.79 -33.14
N PRO A 163 1.14 -11.97 -33.69
CA PRO A 163 2.43 -12.14 -34.31
C PRO A 163 2.58 -11.09 -35.41
N GLY A 164 3.68 -10.34 -35.35
CA GLY A 164 4.05 -9.33 -36.34
C GLY A 164 4.53 -9.95 -37.65
#